data_AF-A0A935UI03-F1
#
_entry.id   AF-A0A935UI03-F1
#
_cell.length_a   1.000
_cell.length_b   1.000
_cell.length_c   1.000
_cell.angle_alpha   90.00
_cell.angle_beta   90.00
_cell.angle_gamma   90.00
#
_symmetry.space_group_name_H-M   'P 1'
#
loop_
_entity.id
_entity.type
_entity.pdbx_description
1 polymer ?
#
loop_
_entity_poly.entity_id
_entity_poly.type
_entity_poly.pdbx_seq_one_letter_code
_entity_poly.pdbx_strand_id
1 'polypeptide(L)'
;MRTITMMLSGCLMTVLAATAVASSGKGDWRKRIPECGKDTKVVKLVDYDEDTSAAGGAPIRIVTFKEKKRKGCWIDVQDLHPTQSAVGMGAAACKSGKITRKAKDGKLSDWLLEDNRWVPLVRGPGGKFYLTDHHHLSTAVLNADIPDKHKRLYAYVLKDWSGMKEDAFWKSMEKENLTWLKSPDGQPITPQDLPSKIDELRDDPLRTLSAWVRSSCGYVKCNPPGVTDDDSAETCAGRLSDVDCASAFFVEFKWAAHHATVPEVQSAIAEGVACSQQVPLNHECLDGQREKLAKVLPAAMKAAAAPGAQAFVGKGAGYNPKPQQGVVPPCE
;
A
#
# COMPACT_ATOMS: atom_id res chain seq x y z
N MET A 1 -78.96 -16.65 -49.69
CA MET A 1 -78.77 -17.37 -48.40
C MET A 1 -77.36 -17.08 -47.91
N ARG A 2 -77.25 -16.67 -46.64
CA ARG A 2 -76.06 -16.07 -46.02
C ARG A 2 -74.95 -17.12 -45.84
N THR A 3 -73.79 -16.91 -46.46
CA THR A 3 -72.55 -17.63 -46.17
C THR A 3 -71.71 -16.81 -45.20
N ILE A 4 -71.22 -17.49 -44.17
CA ILE A 4 -70.52 -16.97 -43.00
C ILE A 4 -69.07 -16.62 -43.40
N THR A 5 -68.66 -15.37 -43.16
CA THR A 5 -67.27 -14.92 -43.26
C THR A 5 -66.49 -15.35 -42.02
N MET A 6 -65.59 -16.33 -42.14
CA MET A 6 -64.54 -16.58 -41.14
C MET A 6 -63.30 -15.75 -41.49
N MET A 7 -62.97 -14.77 -40.64
CA MET A 7 -61.70 -14.06 -40.69
C MET A 7 -60.57 -14.97 -40.20
N LEU A 8 -59.62 -15.28 -41.09
CA LEU A 8 -58.31 -15.83 -40.72
C LEU A 8 -57.45 -14.69 -40.13
N SER A 9 -57.15 -14.78 -38.85
CA SER A 9 -56.16 -13.93 -38.19
C SER A 9 -54.77 -14.55 -38.40
N GLY A 10 -53.99 -13.95 -39.30
CA GLY A 10 -52.59 -14.30 -39.54
C GLY A 10 -51.70 -13.73 -38.44
N CYS A 11 -51.13 -14.60 -37.61
CA CYS A 11 -50.10 -14.22 -36.65
C CYS A 11 -48.74 -14.16 -37.36
N LEU A 12 -48.27 -12.94 -37.64
CA LEU A 12 -46.95 -12.67 -38.21
C LEU A 12 -45.88 -13.02 -37.16
N MET A 13 -45.16 -14.12 -37.34
CA MET A 13 -43.98 -14.45 -36.53
C MET A 13 -42.80 -13.61 -37.03
N THR A 14 -42.51 -12.51 -36.33
CA THR A 14 -41.27 -11.75 -36.51
C THR A 14 -40.10 -12.55 -35.94
N VAL A 15 -39.30 -13.15 -36.82
CA VAL A 15 -38.00 -13.70 -36.47
C VAL A 15 -37.06 -12.53 -36.17
N LEU A 16 -36.85 -12.21 -34.89
CA LEU A 16 -35.73 -11.36 -34.50
C LEU A 16 -34.44 -12.17 -34.68
N ALA A 17 -33.70 -11.85 -35.74
CA ALA A 17 -32.29 -12.23 -35.84
C ALA A 17 -31.53 -11.51 -34.73
N ALA A 18 -31.24 -12.22 -33.63
CA ALA A 18 -30.31 -11.76 -32.62
C ALA A 18 -28.92 -11.67 -33.25
N THR A 19 -28.48 -10.47 -33.59
CA THR A 19 -27.07 -10.20 -33.85
C THR A 19 -26.34 -10.37 -32.53
N ALA A 20 -25.70 -11.53 -32.36
CA ALA A 20 -24.73 -11.73 -31.30
C ALA A 20 -23.60 -10.72 -31.51
N VAL A 21 -23.63 -9.63 -30.76
CA VAL A 21 -22.48 -8.77 -30.58
C VAL A 21 -21.43 -9.64 -29.90
N ALA A 22 -20.43 -10.07 -30.66
CA ALA A 22 -19.25 -10.72 -30.14
C ALA A 22 -18.62 -9.78 -29.09
N SER A 23 -18.90 -10.05 -27.82
CA SER A 23 -18.13 -9.55 -26.70
C SER A 23 -16.69 -9.97 -26.95
N SER A 24 -15.86 -9.03 -27.42
CA SER A 24 -14.43 -9.20 -27.51
C SER A 24 -13.93 -9.77 -26.19
N GLY A 25 -13.25 -10.92 -26.26
CA GLY A 25 -12.88 -11.70 -25.09
C GLY A 25 -12.09 -10.86 -24.08
N LYS A 26 -12.76 -10.43 -23.00
CA LYS A 26 -12.14 -10.26 -21.68
C LYS A 26 -11.72 -11.65 -21.20
N GLY A 27 -10.76 -12.27 -21.89
CA GLY A 27 -10.08 -13.44 -21.39
C GLY A 27 -9.56 -13.07 -20.01
N ASP A 28 -9.87 -13.91 -19.03
CA ASP A 28 -9.58 -13.68 -17.62
C ASP A 28 -8.07 -13.51 -17.42
N TRP A 29 -7.56 -12.29 -17.59
CA TRP A 29 -6.14 -11.95 -17.51
C TRP A 29 -5.57 -12.33 -16.14
N ARG A 30 -6.44 -12.42 -15.13
CA ARG A 30 -6.13 -12.91 -13.78
C ARG A 30 -5.58 -14.34 -13.79
N LYS A 31 -6.08 -15.21 -14.70
CA LYS A 31 -5.59 -16.59 -14.88
C LYS A 31 -4.23 -16.68 -15.59
N ARG A 32 -3.66 -15.55 -16.04
CA ARG A 32 -2.44 -15.49 -16.84
C ARG A 32 -1.28 -14.78 -16.15
N ILE A 33 -1.46 -14.29 -14.92
CA ILE A 33 -0.36 -13.69 -14.17
C ILE A 33 0.56 -14.82 -13.69
N PRO A 34 1.81 -14.91 -14.16
CA PRO A 34 2.73 -15.96 -13.76
C PRO A 34 3.27 -15.72 -12.35
N GLU A 35 3.89 -16.74 -11.77
CA GLU A 35 4.68 -16.57 -10.55
C GLU A 35 5.93 -15.70 -10.83
N CYS A 36 6.41 -14.97 -9.83
CA CYS A 36 7.63 -14.21 -9.96
C CYS A 36 8.82 -15.16 -10.06
N GLY A 37 9.63 -15.02 -11.10
CA GLY A 37 10.80 -15.87 -11.34
C GLY A 37 11.80 -15.17 -12.24
N LYS A 38 12.86 -15.85 -12.67
CA LYS A 38 13.93 -15.27 -13.53
C LYS A 38 13.41 -14.61 -14.82
N ASP A 39 12.31 -15.10 -15.37
CA ASP A 39 11.73 -14.61 -16.62
C ASP A 39 10.75 -13.45 -16.43
N THR A 40 10.44 -13.06 -15.18
CA THR A 40 9.63 -11.87 -14.91
C THR A 40 10.35 -10.64 -15.43
N LYS A 41 9.65 -9.86 -16.27
CA LYS A 41 10.23 -8.72 -16.97
C LYS A 41 10.19 -7.47 -16.10
N VAL A 42 11.26 -6.68 -16.13
CA VAL A 42 11.31 -5.34 -15.55
C VAL A 42 10.26 -4.45 -16.20
N VAL A 43 9.47 -3.74 -15.39
CA VAL A 43 8.44 -2.80 -15.87
C VAL A 43 9.06 -1.53 -16.47
N LYS A 44 8.35 -0.91 -17.41
CA LYS A 44 8.71 0.41 -17.91
C LYS A 44 8.09 1.47 -17.02
N LEU A 45 8.91 2.42 -16.58
CA LEU A 45 8.43 3.67 -16.00
C LEU A 45 8.17 4.67 -17.11
N VAL A 46 7.03 5.35 -17.05
CA VAL A 46 6.66 6.43 -17.96
C VAL A 46 6.65 7.74 -17.20
N ASP A 47 7.02 8.81 -17.88
CA ASP A 47 6.90 10.16 -17.33
C ASP A 47 5.41 10.49 -17.27
N TYR A 48 4.97 10.99 -16.12
CA TYR A 48 3.60 11.41 -15.89
C TYR A 48 3.52 12.92 -16.05
N ASP A 49 2.97 13.35 -17.18
CA ASP A 49 2.64 14.74 -17.47
C ASP A 49 1.12 14.93 -17.36
N GLU A 50 0.65 15.30 -16.17
CA GLU A 50 -0.58 16.08 -16.02
C GLU A 50 -0.25 17.21 -15.07
N ASP A 51 -0.03 18.44 -15.58
CA ASP A 51 -0.07 19.78 -14.95
C ASP A 51 0.22 19.96 -13.43
N THR A 52 0.91 19.02 -12.80
CA THR A 52 1.10 18.89 -11.34
C THR A 52 2.56 18.80 -10.95
N SER A 53 3.48 18.86 -11.92
CA SER A 53 4.88 19.14 -11.60
C SER A 53 4.94 20.57 -11.06
N ALA A 54 4.99 20.70 -9.73
CA ALA A 54 5.27 21.95 -9.06
C ALA A 54 6.41 22.65 -9.83
N ALA A 55 6.13 23.87 -10.30
CA ALA A 55 6.94 24.64 -11.24
C ALA A 55 8.46 24.37 -11.09
N GLY A 56 9.03 23.59 -12.03
CA GLY A 56 10.47 23.31 -12.11
C GLY A 56 10.96 21.98 -11.50
N GLY A 57 10.08 21.05 -11.10
CA GLY A 57 10.46 19.70 -10.65
C GLY A 57 10.84 18.73 -11.78
N ALA A 58 11.66 17.72 -11.47
CA ALA A 58 11.90 16.60 -12.38
C ALA A 58 10.58 15.82 -12.64
N PRO A 59 10.38 15.26 -13.84
CA PRO A 59 9.16 14.53 -14.18
C PRO A 59 8.93 13.36 -13.22
N ILE A 60 7.70 13.24 -12.71
CA ILE A 60 7.29 12.10 -11.87
C ILE A 60 7.18 10.88 -12.78
N ARG A 61 7.84 9.77 -12.42
CA ARG A 61 7.81 8.55 -13.21
C ARG A 61 6.98 7.48 -12.53
N ILE A 62 6.04 6.89 -13.26
CA ILE A 62 5.08 5.92 -12.71
C ILE A 62 5.12 4.60 -13.47
N VAL A 63 4.64 3.53 -12.82
CA VAL A 63 4.33 2.26 -13.48
C VAL A 63 2.82 2.17 -13.65
N THR A 64 2.35 2.30 -14.88
CA THR A 64 0.90 2.27 -15.19
C THR A 64 0.28 0.91 -14.84
N PHE A 65 -1.01 0.90 -14.50
CA PHE A 65 -1.71 -0.36 -14.25
C PHE A 65 -1.69 -1.30 -15.47
N LYS A 66 -1.73 -0.74 -16.68
CA LYS A 66 -1.58 -1.52 -17.93
C LYS A 66 -0.23 -2.25 -17.99
N GLU A 67 0.85 -1.59 -17.59
CA GLU A 67 2.18 -2.21 -17.55
C GLU A 67 2.26 -3.29 -16.46
N LYS A 68 1.70 -3.02 -15.27
CA LYS A 68 1.57 -4.01 -14.19
C LYS A 68 0.82 -5.26 -14.66
N LYS A 69 -0.35 -5.12 -15.29
CA LYS A 69 -1.11 -6.26 -15.84
C LYS A 69 -0.34 -7.07 -16.90
N ARG A 70 0.54 -6.41 -17.66
CA ARG A 70 1.27 -7.03 -18.77
C ARG A 70 2.53 -7.76 -18.34
N LYS A 71 3.24 -7.24 -17.35
CA LYS A 71 4.55 -7.74 -16.89
C LYS A 71 4.57 -8.23 -15.45
N GLY A 72 3.43 -8.11 -14.79
CA GLY A 72 3.20 -8.53 -13.43
C GLY A 72 3.48 -9.99 -13.18
N CYS A 73 3.63 -10.29 -11.91
CA CYS A 73 3.66 -11.64 -11.40
C CYS A 73 2.92 -11.72 -10.06
N TRP A 74 2.69 -12.93 -9.57
CA TRP A 74 2.33 -13.15 -8.18
C TRP A 74 3.52 -13.77 -7.43
N ILE A 75 3.62 -13.53 -6.13
CA ILE A 75 4.68 -14.06 -5.27
C ILE A 75 4.09 -14.46 -3.92
N ASP A 76 4.57 -15.57 -3.37
CA ASP A 76 4.28 -15.93 -1.98
C ASP A 76 4.90 -14.88 -1.04
N VAL A 77 4.20 -14.49 0.01
CA VAL A 77 4.73 -13.50 0.96
C VAL A 77 6.00 -14.00 1.65
N GLN A 78 6.19 -15.32 1.78
CA GLN A 78 7.40 -15.91 2.37
C GLN A 78 8.65 -15.77 1.49
N ASP A 79 8.50 -15.52 0.19
CA ASP A 79 9.62 -15.35 -0.75
C ASP A 79 10.13 -13.89 -0.81
N LEU A 80 9.46 -12.98 -0.11
CA LEU A 80 9.80 -11.57 -0.06
C LEU A 80 10.89 -11.28 0.98
N HIS A 81 11.89 -10.53 0.55
CA HIS A 81 12.95 -10.01 1.41
C HIS A 81 12.64 -8.54 1.76
N PRO A 82 12.44 -8.18 3.04
CA PRO A 82 12.19 -6.80 3.45
C PRO A 82 13.36 -5.85 3.12
N THR A 83 13.04 -4.57 2.96
CA THR A 83 14.01 -3.47 2.80
C THR A 83 13.83 -2.39 3.86
N GLN A 84 13.19 -2.75 4.96
CA GLN A 84 13.06 -1.95 6.18
C GLN A 84 13.07 -2.89 7.38
N SER A 85 13.44 -2.39 8.55
CA SER A 85 13.61 -3.24 9.74
C SER A 85 12.33 -3.50 10.54
N ALA A 86 11.28 -2.70 10.31
CA ALA A 86 10.07 -2.72 11.12
C ALA A 86 8.85 -2.16 10.39
N VAL A 87 7.66 -2.49 10.87
CA VAL A 87 6.37 -1.92 10.47
C VAL A 87 5.58 -1.53 11.72
N GLY A 88 4.55 -0.69 11.58
CA GLY A 88 3.56 -0.52 12.64
C GLY A 88 2.64 -1.75 12.68
N MET A 89 2.86 -2.66 13.64
CA MET A 89 2.11 -3.91 13.70
C MET A 89 0.63 -3.68 13.93
N GLY A 90 0.24 -2.66 14.70
CA GLY A 90 -1.16 -2.26 14.86
C GLY A 90 -1.83 -1.87 13.53
N ALA A 91 -1.12 -1.14 12.66
CA ALA A 91 -1.62 -0.81 11.32
C ALA A 91 -1.70 -2.03 10.40
N ALA A 92 -0.74 -2.96 10.51
CA ALA A 92 -0.77 -4.24 9.78
C ALA A 92 -1.93 -5.14 10.26
N ALA A 93 -2.19 -5.20 11.57
CA ALA A 93 -3.28 -5.97 12.17
C ALA A 93 -4.65 -5.54 11.68
N CYS A 94 -4.92 -4.22 11.65
CA CYS A 94 -6.16 -3.71 11.07
C CYS A 94 -6.35 -4.18 9.62
N LYS A 95 -5.30 -4.07 8.81
CA LYS A 95 -5.34 -4.47 7.41
C LYS A 95 -5.53 -5.99 7.27
N SER A 96 -4.94 -6.80 8.14
CA SER A 96 -5.14 -8.24 8.22
C SER A 96 -6.62 -8.58 8.47
N GLY A 97 -7.28 -7.89 9.41
CA GLY A 97 -8.72 -8.04 9.64
C GLY A 97 -9.57 -7.71 8.41
N LYS A 98 -9.22 -6.64 7.67
CA LYS A 98 -9.89 -6.30 6.40
C LYS A 98 -9.68 -7.39 5.33
N ILE A 99 -8.46 -7.92 5.20
CA ILE A 99 -8.14 -9.01 4.25
C ILE A 99 -8.95 -10.26 4.59
N THR A 100 -8.99 -10.63 5.87
CA THR A 100 -9.79 -11.75 6.38
C THR A 100 -11.27 -11.61 6.01
N ARG A 101 -11.86 -10.43 6.21
CA ARG A 101 -13.25 -10.14 5.80
C ARG A 101 -13.45 -10.26 4.28
N LYS A 102 -12.56 -9.67 3.48
CA LYS A 102 -12.62 -9.78 2.01
C LYS A 102 -12.50 -11.22 1.53
N ALA A 103 -11.74 -12.06 2.21
CA ALA A 103 -11.66 -13.49 1.91
C ALA A 103 -12.97 -14.23 2.21
N LYS A 104 -13.58 -13.97 3.37
CA LYS A 104 -14.90 -14.51 3.73
C LYS A 104 -16.00 -14.10 2.73
N ASP A 105 -15.91 -12.88 2.22
CA ASP A 105 -16.82 -12.36 1.18
C ASP A 105 -16.55 -12.92 -0.24
N GLY A 106 -15.53 -13.77 -0.42
CA GLY A 106 -15.11 -14.26 -1.74
C GLY A 106 -14.46 -13.20 -2.63
N LYS A 107 -14.10 -12.04 -2.09
CA LYS A 107 -13.59 -10.85 -2.81
C LYS A 107 -12.08 -10.66 -2.70
N LEU A 108 -11.36 -11.54 -1.99
CA LEU A 108 -9.92 -11.38 -1.72
C LEU A 108 -9.09 -11.18 -3.00
N SER A 109 -9.28 -12.03 -4.01
CA SER A 109 -8.47 -11.98 -5.23
C SER A 109 -8.70 -10.69 -6.00
N ASP A 110 -9.96 -10.27 -6.17
CA ASP A 110 -10.27 -9.02 -6.87
C ASP A 110 -9.74 -7.81 -6.11
N TRP A 111 -9.86 -7.85 -4.77
CA TRP A 111 -9.32 -6.80 -3.91
C TRP A 111 -7.79 -6.71 -4.03
N LEU A 112 -7.04 -7.82 -3.96
CA LEU A 112 -5.58 -7.77 -4.11
C LEU A 112 -5.12 -7.36 -5.52
N LEU A 113 -5.97 -7.49 -6.55
CA LEU A 113 -5.66 -7.12 -7.94
C LEU A 113 -5.81 -5.62 -8.23
N GLU A 114 -6.41 -4.83 -7.34
CA GLU A 114 -6.51 -3.38 -7.51
C GLU A 114 -5.12 -2.72 -7.54
N ASP A 115 -4.98 -1.69 -8.38
CA ASP A 115 -3.68 -1.14 -8.80
C ASP A 115 -2.79 -0.65 -7.63
N ASN A 116 -3.42 -0.10 -6.58
CA ASN A 116 -2.76 0.43 -5.39
C ASN A 116 -2.33 -0.65 -4.36
N ARG A 117 -2.46 -1.95 -4.68
CA ARG A 117 -2.06 -3.07 -3.81
C ARG A 117 -0.98 -3.96 -4.41
N TRP A 118 -0.57 -3.65 -5.63
CA TRP A 118 0.54 -4.32 -6.26
C TRP A 118 1.86 -3.88 -5.64
N VAL A 119 2.70 -4.84 -5.29
CA VAL A 119 3.95 -4.54 -4.58
C VAL A 119 5.13 -4.34 -5.55
N PRO A 120 5.90 -3.26 -5.40
CA PRO A 120 7.12 -3.05 -6.16
C PRO A 120 8.26 -3.91 -5.60
N LEU A 121 8.97 -4.59 -6.51
CA LEU A 121 10.09 -5.45 -6.19
C LEU A 121 11.37 -5.01 -6.91
N VAL A 122 12.51 -5.25 -6.28
CA VAL A 122 13.81 -5.33 -6.97
C VAL A 122 14.27 -6.78 -6.94
N ARG A 123 14.67 -7.31 -8.10
CA ARG A 123 15.37 -8.61 -8.12
C ARG A 123 16.85 -8.37 -7.81
N GLY A 124 17.29 -8.77 -6.63
CA GLY A 124 18.66 -8.59 -6.15
C GLY A 124 19.53 -9.84 -6.34
N PRO A 125 20.77 -9.83 -5.80
CA PRO A 125 21.75 -10.90 -5.92
C PRO A 125 21.16 -12.28 -5.59
N GLY A 126 21.56 -13.29 -6.36
CA GLY A 126 21.02 -14.65 -6.22
C GLY A 126 19.56 -14.79 -6.68
N GLY A 127 18.98 -13.77 -7.32
CA GLY A 127 17.61 -13.79 -7.83
C GLY A 127 16.53 -13.51 -6.78
N LYS A 128 16.92 -13.09 -5.57
CA LYS A 128 16.00 -12.78 -4.47
C LYS A 128 15.12 -11.56 -4.80
N PHE A 129 13.87 -11.58 -4.35
CA PHE A 129 12.95 -10.46 -4.54
C PHE A 129 12.87 -9.59 -3.28
N TYR A 130 13.39 -8.37 -3.38
CA TYR A 130 13.38 -7.37 -2.32
C TYR A 130 12.14 -6.48 -2.45
N LEU A 131 11.33 -6.44 -1.40
CA LEU A 131 10.11 -5.66 -1.30
C LEU A 131 10.44 -4.20 -0.97
N THR A 132 10.17 -3.25 -1.88
CA THR A 132 10.58 -1.84 -1.70
C THR A 132 9.49 -0.91 -1.18
N ASP A 133 8.23 -1.34 -1.20
CA ASP A 133 7.09 -0.64 -0.58
C ASP A 133 6.02 -1.69 -0.21
N HIS A 134 5.00 -1.29 0.55
CA HIS A 134 3.89 -2.12 0.99
C HIS A 134 4.24 -3.22 2.02
N HIS A 135 5.26 -3.01 2.87
CA HIS A 135 5.58 -3.94 3.97
C HIS A 135 4.39 -4.17 4.91
N HIS A 136 3.63 -3.12 5.27
CA HIS A 136 2.40 -3.29 6.06
C HIS A 136 1.34 -4.17 5.37
N LEU A 137 1.20 -4.12 4.03
CA LEU A 137 0.27 -5.00 3.30
C LEU A 137 0.79 -6.43 3.29
N SER A 138 2.09 -6.63 3.12
CA SER A 138 2.71 -7.95 3.11
C SER A 138 2.59 -8.63 4.47
N THR A 139 2.94 -7.92 5.56
CA THR A 139 2.72 -8.39 6.94
C THR A 139 1.25 -8.68 7.21
N ALA A 140 0.33 -7.86 6.68
CA ALA A 140 -1.11 -8.06 6.86
C ALA A 140 -1.64 -9.30 6.11
N VAL A 141 -1.18 -9.58 4.88
CA VAL A 141 -1.53 -10.80 4.14
C VAL A 141 -0.98 -12.03 4.86
N LEU A 142 0.25 -11.97 5.35
CA LEU A 142 0.88 -13.08 6.08
C LEU A 142 0.11 -13.46 7.35
N ASN A 143 -0.42 -12.46 8.07
CA ASN A 143 -1.14 -12.62 9.33
C ASN A 143 -2.67 -12.68 9.18
N ALA A 144 -3.20 -12.65 7.95
CA ALA A 144 -4.64 -12.79 7.74
C ALA A 144 -5.09 -14.23 8.00
N ASP A 145 -6.30 -14.38 8.54
CA ASP A 145 -6.97 -15.67 8.72
C ASP A 145 -7.50 -16.16 7.35
N ILE A 146 -6.55 -16.57 6.51
CA ILE A 146 -6.75 -17.10 5.17
C ILE A 146 -5.84 -18.32 4.96
N PRO A 147 -6.24 -19.30 4.13
CA PRO A 147 -5.37 -20.45 3.80
C PRO A 147 -4.01 -20.02 3.26
N ASP A 148 -2.94 -20.75 3.61
CA ASP A 148 -1.56 -20.39 3.21
C ASP A 148 -1.38 -20.23 1.70
N LYS A 149 -2.06 -21.06 0.89
CA LYS A 149 -2.08 -20.92 -0.59
C LYS A 149 -2.61 -19.56 -1.10
N HIS A 150 -3.22 -18.76 -0.24
CA HIS A 150 -3.73 -17.42 -0.52
C HIS A 150 -2.87 -16.31 0.09
N LYS A 151 -1.81 -16.63 0.85
CA LYS A 151 -0.83 -15.68 1.39
C LYS A 151 0.17 -15.24 0.32
N ARG A 152 -0.36 -14.68 -0.77
CA ARG A 152 0.38 -14.21 -1.93
C ARG A 152 -0.02 -12.79 -2.31
N LEU A 153 0.89 -12.10 -2.99
CA LEU A 153 0.68 -10.74 -3.49
C LEU A 153 0.86 -10.68 -5.01
N TYR A 154 0.26 -9.67 -5.64
CA TYR A 154 0.60 -9.30 -7.00
C TYR A 154 1.72 -8.27 -6.97
N ALA A 155 2.66 -8.41 -7.89
CA ALA A 155 3.91 -7.69 -7.85
C ALA A 155 4.38 -7.26 -9.23
N TYR A 156 5.32 -6.31 -9.25
CA TYR A 156 6.02 -5.89 -10.44
C TYR A 156 7.49 -5.59 -10.14
N VAL A 157 8.37 -5.96 -11.06
CA VAL A 157 9.82 -5.80 -10.88
C VAL A 157 10.26 -4.44 -11.43
N LEU A 158 10.72 -3.55 -10.56
CA LEU A 158 11.24 -2.22 -10.89
C LEU A 158 12.62 -2.27 -11.53
N LYS A 159 13.49 -3.14 -11.02
CA LYS A 159 14.89 -3.30 -11.43
C LYS A 159 15.29 -4.76 -11.32
N ASP A 160 16.16 -5.19 -12.22
CA ASP A 160 16.86 -6.47 -12.11
C ASP A 160 18.35 -6.20 -11.91
N TRP A 161 18.80 -6.46 -10.69
CA TRP A 161 20.17 -6.34 -10.21
C TRP A 161 20.70 -7.70 -9.73
N SER A 162 20.13 -8.79 -10.25
CA SER A 162 20.50 -10.15 -9.85
C SER A 162 21.95 -10.54 -10.16
N GLY A 163 22.57 -9.87 -11.13
CA GLY A 163 24.00 -10.04 -11.47
C GLY A 163 24.94 -9.12 -10.68
N MET A 164 24.46 -8.26 -9.79
CA MET A 164 25.33 -7.39 -8.99
C MET A 164 25.97 -8.15 -7.82
N LYS A 165 27.14 -7.67 -7.39
CA LYS A 165 27.69 -8.03 -6.07
C LYS A 165 26.85 -7.38 -4.97
N GLU A 166 26.78 -8.01 -3.80
CA GLU A 166 26.00 -7.55 -2.64
C GLU A 166 26.30 -6.09 -2.26
N ASP A 167 27.56 -5.69 -2.20
CA ASP A 167 27.95 -4.33 -1.82
C ASP A 167 27.48 -3.27 -2.83
N ALA A 168 27.57 -3.57 -4.12
CA ALA A 168 27.09 -2.70 -5.20
C ALA A 168 25.56 -2.64 -5.24
N PHE A 169 24.90 -3.76 -4.96
CA PHE A 169 23.45 -3.85 -4.85
C PHE A 169 22.92 -2.93 -3.75
N TRP A 170 23.43 -3.03 -2.52
CA TRP A 170 22.94 -2.22 -1.39
C TRP A 170 23.23 -0.73 -1.56
N LYS A 171 24.41 -0.36 -2.09
CA LYS A 171 24.69 1.04 -2.47
C LYS A 171 23.67 1.59 -3.48
N SER A 172 23.19 0.74 -4.40
CA SER A 172 22.18 1.13 -5.39
C SER A 172 20.79 1.24 -4.79
N MET A 173 20.42 0.32 -3.87
CA MET A 173 19.17 0.38 -3.10
C MET A 173 19.07 1.67 -2.28
N GLU A 174 20.15 2.05 -1.59
CA GLU A 174 20.20 3.30 -0.82
C GLU A 174 20.13 4.53 -1.73
N LYS A 175 20.95 4.56 -2.79
CA LYS A 175 20.98 5.68 -3.76
C LYS A 175 19.62 5.93 -4.42
N GLU A 176 18.87 4.87 -4.71
CA GLU A 176 17.53 4.97 -5.32
C GLU A 176 16.39 5.08 -4.30
N ASN A 177 16.66 5.22 -2.99
CA ASN A 177 15.65 5.28 -1.92
C ASN A 177 14.71 4.05 -1.90
N LEU A 178 15.26 2.87 -2.16
CA LEU A 178 14.53 1.58 -2.19
C LEU A 178 14.66 0.77 -0.89
N THR A 179 15.38 1.32 0.09
CA THR A 179 15.60 0.71 1.40
C THR A 179 15.61 1.78 2.49
N TRP A 180 15.12 1.42 3.68
CA TRP A 180 15.15 2.23 4.89
C TRP A 180 16.01 1.55 5.95
N LEU A 181 17.25 2.02 6.09
CA LEU A 181 18.25 1.45 6.99
C LEU A 181 18.27 2.17 8.34
N LYS A 182 17.12 2.16 9.03
CA LYS A 182 17.04 2.53 10.45
C LYS A 182 16.22 1.52 11.26
N SER A 183 16.55 1.38 12.53
CA SER A 183 15.78 0.65 13.53
C SER A 183 14.56 1.46 14.04
N PRO A 184 13.60 0.83 14.75
CA PRO A 184 12.43 1.51 15.34
C PRO A 184 12.76 2.70 16.24
N ASP A 185 13.88 2.66 16.95
CA ASP A 185 14.39 3.76 17.78
C ASP A 185 15.10 4.86 16.97
N GLY A 186 15.11 4.74 15.64
CA GLY A 186 15.68 5.72 14.72
C GLY A 186 17.19 5.63 14.52
N GLN A 187 17.86 4.64 15.12
CA GLN A 187 19.31 4.45 14.92
C GLN A 187 19.62 3.92 13.52
N PRO A 188 20.75 4.32 12.92
CA PRO A 188 21.20 3.76 11.65
C PRO A 188 21.52 2.27 11.82
N ILE A 189 21.18 1.47 10.82
CA ILE A 189 21.54 0.05 10.75
C ILE A 189 22.24 -0.23 9.41
N THR A 190 22.85 -1.41 9.28
CA THR A 190 23.42 -1.88 8.03
C THR A 190 22.43 -2.78 7.30
N PRO A 191 22.62 -3.05 5.99
CA PRO A 191 21.78 -4.02 5.29
C PRO A 191 21.79 -5.42 5.88
N GLN A 192 22.85 -5.79 6.61
CA GLN A 192 22.95 -7.10 7.29
C GLN A 192 22.03 -7.20 8.51
N ASP A 193 21.60 -6.06 9.06
CA ASP A 193 20.66 -5.99 10.18
C ASP A 193 19.19 -6.02 9.72
N LEU A 194 18.94 -5.99 8.41
CA LEU A 194 17.59 -6.12 7.88
C LEU A 194 17.08 -7.56 8.07
N PRO A 195 15.79 -7.73 8.43
CA PRO A 195 15.19 -9.05 8.47
C PRO A 195 15.24 -9.71 7.10
N SER A 196 15.41 -11.03 7.09
CA SER A 196 15.47 -11.81 5.86
C SER A 196 14.09 -12.14 5.31
N LYS A 197 13.07 -12.09 6.17
CA LYS A 197 11.68 -12.45 5.86
C LYS A 197 10.67 -11.47 6.45
N ILE A 198 9.45 -11.50 5.93
CA ILE A 198 8.35 -10.61 6.35
C ILE A 198 7.87 -10.89 7.79
N ASP A 199 7.92 -12.14 8.25
CA ASP A 199 7.60 -12.50 9.63
C ASP A 199 8.64 -11.99 10.64
N GLU A 200 9.84 -11.62 10.18
CA GLU A 200 10.92 -11.10 11.02
C GLU A 200 10.91 -9.58 11.22
N LEU A 201 9.99 -8.87 10.57
CA LEU A 201 9.83 -7.43 10.75
C LEU A 201 9.47 -7.12 12.21
N ARG A 202 10.19 -6.16 12.81
CA ARG A 202 9.87 -5.67 14.16
C ARG A 202 8.64 -4.77 14.16
N ASP A 203 8.11 -4.56 15.36
CA ASP A 203 7.10 -3.53 15.59
C ASP A 203 7.73 -2.15 15.84
N ASP A 204 7.19 -1.14 15.17
CA ASP A 204 7.45 0.27 15.40
C ASP A 204 6.11 0.99 15.65
N PRO A 205 5.75 1.23 16.92
CA PRO A 205 4.48 1.87 17.30
C PRO A 205 4.31 3.29 16.74
N LEU A 206 5.40 4.01 16.49
CA LEU A 206 5.33 5.34 15.87
C LEU A 206 4.89 5.25 14.41
N ARG A 207 5.14 4.12 13.73
CA ARG A 207 4.62 3.86 12.38
C ARG A 207 3.13 3.55 12.41
N THR A 208 2.63 2.88 13.46
CA THR A 208 1.19 2.74 13.70
C THR A 208 0.55 4.11 13.91
N LEU A 209 1.10 4.93 14.82
CA LEU A 209 0.60 6.28 15.11
C LEU A 209 0.64 7.17 13.86
N SER A 210 1.74 7.15 13.11
CA SER A 210 1.86 7.91 11.86
C SER A 210 0.84 7.49 10.80
N ALA A 211 0.52 6.19 10.70
CA ALA A 211 -0.53 5.71 9.81
C ALA A 211 -1.92 6.25 10.24
N TRP A 212 -2.19 6.33 11.54
CA TRP A 212 -3.44 6.90 12.05
C TRP A 212 -3.53 8.40 11.80
N VAL A 213 -2.45 9.15 12.09
CA VAL A 213 -2.38 10.57 11.77
C VAL A 213 -2.66 10.81 10.28
N ARG A 214 -2.10 9.98 9.39
CA ARG A 214 -2.39 10.04 7.95
C ARG A 214 -3.85 9.77 7.63
N SER A 215 -4.43 8.71 8.19
CA SER A 215 -5.83 8.34 7.98
C SER A 215 -6.80 9.41 8.46
N SER A 216 -6.40 10.17 9.48
CA SER A 216 -7.12 11.33 10.02
C SER A 216 -6.73 12.64 9.35
N CYS A 217 -6.00 12.60 8.23
CA CYS A 217 -5.58 13.74 7.42
C CYS A 217 -4.64 14.74 8.13
N GLY A 218 -3.88 14.32 9.14
CA GLY A 218 -2.84 15.16 9.74
C GLY A 218 -1.68 15.45 8.79
N TYR A 219 -1.48 14.57 7.80
CA TYR A 219 -0.69 14.85 6.60
C TYR A 219 -1.28 14.08 5.41
N VAL A 220 -1.02 14.57 4.19
CA VAL A 220 -1.65 14.07 2.97
C VAL A 220 -0.63 13.30 2.13
N LYS A 221 -0.82 11.99 2.03
CA LYS A 221 -0.16 11.14 1.02
C LYS A 221 -1.18 10.82 -0.05
N CYS A 222 -0.88 11.20 -1.29
CA CYS A 222 -1.71 10.87 -2.44
C CYS A 222 -1.21 9.57 -3.07
N ASN A 223 -2.07 8.92 -3.85
CA ASN A 223 -1.60 7.84 -4.68
C ASN A 223 -0.61 8.38 -5.72
N PRO A 224 0.39 7.58 -6.13
CA PRO A 224 1.21 7.93 -7.26
C PRO A 224 0.30 8.27 -8.44
N PRO A 225 0.64 9.28 -9.25
CA PRO A 225 -0.21 9.65 -10.36
C PRO A 225 -0.48 8.46 -11.30
N GLY A 226 -1.64 8.46 -11.98
CA GLY A 226 -2.04 7.36 -12.88
C GLY A 226 -2.43 6.04 -12.20
N VAL A 227 -2.49 5.99 -10.87
CA VAL A 227 -3.11 4.89 -10.11
C VAL A 227 -4.61 5.17 -9.99
N THR A 228 -5.45 4.19 -10.34
CA THR A 228 -6.92 4.37 -10.30
C THR A 228 -7.42 4.54 -8.88
N ASP A 229 -8.17 5.61 -8.69
CA ASP A 229 -8.54 6.20 -7.42
C ASP A 229 -10.05 6.05 -7.19
N ASP A 230 -10.55 4.82 -7.33
CA ASP A 230 -12.00 4.51 -7.26
C ASP A 230 -12.61 4.92 -5.89
N ASP A 231 -11.78 5.14 -4.86
CA ASP A 231 -12.16 5.60 -3.52
C ASP A 231 -11.70 7.07 -3.21
N SER A 232 -11.20 7.83 -4.19
CA SER A 232 -10.47 9.10 -3.95
C SER A 232 -11.26 10.14 -3.15
N ALA A 233 -12.57 10.27 -3.37
CA ALA A 233 -13.43 11.22 -2.64
C ALA A 233 -13.45 10.99 -1.12
N GLU A 234 -13.20 9.75 -0.66
CA GLU A 234 -13.15 9.41 0.76
C GLU A 234 -11.74 9.59 1.35
N THR A 235 -10.70 9.59 0.49
CA THR A 235 -9.31 9.79 0.92
C THR A 235 -9.04 11.22 1.37
N CYS A 236 -8.01 11.41 2.20
CA CYS A 236 -7.57 12.75 2.60
C CYS A 236 -7.20 13.64 1.40
N ALA A 237 -6.63 13.06 0.34
CA ALA A 237 -6.27 13.79 -0.87
C ALA A 237 -7.51 14.33 -1.60
N GLY A 238 -8.56 13.53 -1.75
CA GLY A 238 -9.82 13.99 -2.36
C GLY A 238 -10.57 15.00 -1.50
N ARG A 239 -10.51 14.86 -0.17
CA ARG A 239 -11.14 15.82 0.77
C ARG A 239 -10.39 17.14 0.90
N LEU A 240 -9.09 17.15 0.62
CA LEU A 240 -8.19 18.29 0.84
C LEU A 240 -7.43 18.62 -0.44
N SER A 241 -8.17 18.93 -1.52
CA SER A 241 -7.59 19.22 -2.84
C SER A 241 -6.68 20.46 -2.88
N ASP A 242 -6.69 21.29 -1.84
CA ASP A 242 -5.85 22.48 -1.68
C ASP A 242 -4.61 22.25 -0.80
N VAL A 243 -4.38 21.01 -0.34
CA VAL A 243 -3.17 20.63 0.38
C VAL A 243 -2.25 19.84 -0.54
N ASP A 244 -0.99 20.28 -0.64
CA ASP A 244 0.01 19.61 -1.46
C ASP A 244 0.22 18.15 -1.03
N CYS A 245 0.15 17.25 -2.01
CA CYS A 245 0.43 15.83 -1.82
C CYS A 245 1.89 15.58 -1.43
N ALA A 246 2.11 14.60 -0.55
CA ALA A 246 3.45 14.11 -0.29
C ALA A 246 4.09 13.50 -1.54
N SER A 247 5.28 13.99 -1.88
CA SER A 247 6.16 13.48 -2.95
C SER A 247 7.52 12.99 -2.41
N ALA A 248 7.79 13.19 -1.12
CA ALA A 248 9.02 12.73 -0.49
C ALA A 248 9.03 11.21 -0.23
N PHE A 249 10.19 10.59 -0.42
CA PHE A 249 10.43 9.22 0.02
C PHE A 249 10.29 9.09 1.54
N PHE A 250 9.85 7.90 1.99
CA PHE A 250 9.74 7.53 3.40
C PHE A 250 8.90 8.50 4.23
N VAL A 251 7.90 9.16 3.63
CA VAL A 251 7.10 10.22 4.29
C VAL A 251 6.54 9.79 5.65
N GLU A 252 5.98 8.59 5.74
CA GLU A 252 5.40 8.12 6.99
C GLU A 252 6.49 7.82 8.07
N PHE A 253 7.74 7.54 7.69
CA PHE A 253 8.87 7.45 8.62
C PHE A 253 9.31 8.83 9.12
N LYS A 254 9.32 9.83 8.23
CA LYS A 254 9.62 11.22 8.60
C LYS A 254 8.58 11.75 9.61
N TRP A 255 7.31 11.46 9.37
CA TRP A 255 6.24 11.81 10.30
C TRP A 255 6.31 11.02 11.61
N ALA A 256 6.61 9.72 11.57
CA ALA A 256 6.86 8.95 12.79
C ALA A 256 7.98 9.57 13.64
N ALA A 257 9.10 9.96 13.02
CA ALA A 257 10.20 10.65 13.70
C ALA A 257 9.78 12.02 14.28
N HIS A 258 8.94 12.77 13.56
CA HIS A 258 8.36 14.01 14.09
C HIS A 258 7.48 13.74 15.31
N HIS A 259 6.58 12.76 15.25
CA HIS A 259 5.70 12.43 16.38
C HIS A 259 6.47 11.95 17.61
N ALA A 260 7.64 11.32 17.43
CA ALA A 260 8.53 10.97 18.53
C ALA A 260 9.02 12.18 19.35
N THR A 261 8.97 13.39 18.79
CA THR A 261 9.36 14.64 19.50
C THR A 261 8.22 15.24 20.33
N VAL A 262 7.00 14.72 20.21
CA VAL A 262 5.83 15.23 20.94
C VAL A 262 5.88 14.69 22.37
N PRO A 263 5.89 15.53 23.42
CA PRO A 263 6.11 15.09 24.80
C PRO A 263 5.16 13.97 25.26
N GLU A 264 3.87 14.07 24.92
CA GLU A 264 2.86 13.07 25.26
C GLU A 264 3.16 11.72 24.57
N VAL A 265 3.55 11.77 23.29
CA VAL A 265 3.93 10.58 22.53
C VAL A 265 5.21 9.98 23.11
N GLN A 266 6.23 10.80 23.40
CA GLN A 266 7.49 10.37 23.96
C GLN A 266 7.30 9.65 25.31
N SER A 267 6.44 10.20 26.20
CA SER A 267 6.08 9.56 27.46
C SER A 267 5.41 8.21 27.23
N ALA A 268 4.44 8.14 26.31
CA ALA A 268 3.77 6.89 25.98
C ALA A 268 4.75 5.84 25.43
N ILE A 269 5.68 6.22 24.54
CA ILE A 269 6.70 5.28 24.03
C ILE A 269 7.60 4.77 25.17
N ALA A 270 8.04 5.66 26.08
CA ALA A 270 8.92 5.31 27.19
C ALA A 270 8.30 4.32 28.19
N GLU A 271 6.97 4.31 28.32
CA GLU A 271 6.21 3.35 29.14
C GLU A 271 6.09 1.95 28.51
N GLY A 272 6.74 1.69 27.37
CA GLY A 272 6.73 0.42 26.68
C GLY A 272 5.43 0.19 25.91
N VAL A 273 5.50 0.37 24.59
CA VAL A 273 4.35 0.18 23.68
C VAL A 273 4.65 -0.69 22.48
N ALA A 274 5.91 -1.07 22.27
CA ALA A 274 6.28 -2.00 21.21
C ALA A 274 5.86 -3.41 21.59
N CYS A 275 5.24 -4.10 20.64
CA CYS A 275 4.84 -5.49 20.81
C CYS A 275 5.89 -6.42 20.21
N SER A 276 6.31 -7.43 20.98
CA SER A 276 7.02 -8.56 20.41
C SER A 276 6.04 -9.35 19.55
N GLN A 277 6.16 -9.26 18.24
CA GLN A 277 5.40 -10.11 17.32
C GLN A 277 6.22 -10.56 16.12
N GLN A 278 6.12 -11.87 15.89
CA GLN A 278 6.18 -12.55 14.61
C GLN A 278 4.91 -13.42 14.50
N VAL A 279 4.63 -14.00 13.33
CA VAL A 279 3.37 -14.68 12.98
C VAL A 279 3.01 -15.82 13.95
N PRO A 280 1.78 -15.86 14.55
CA PRO A 280 0.68 -14.92 14.41
C PRO A 280 0.81 -13.69 15.32
N LEU A 281 0.10 -12.61 14.98
CA LEU A 281 0.05 -11.39 15.81
C LEU A 281 -0.49 -11.71 17.23
N ASN A 282 0.32 -11.46 18.27
CA ASN A 282 -0.09 -11.21 19.66
C ASN A 282 -1.12 -10.05 19.81
N HIS A 283 -2.39 -10.34 19.57
CA HIS A 283 -3.48 -9.37 19.61
C HIS A 283 -3.63 -8.67 20.98
N GLU A 284 -3.44 -9.38 22.10
CA GLU A 284 -3.53 -8.79 23.44
C GLU A 284 -2.55 -7.62 23.61
N CYS A 285 -1.30 -7.78 23.17
CA CYS A 285 -0.34 -6.69 23.20
C CYS A 285 -0.75 -5.53 22.29
N LEU A 286 -1.23 -5.83 21.07
CA LEU A 286 -1.64 -4.79 20.12
C LEU A 286 -2.86 -4.01 20.58
N ASP A 287 -3.78 -4.64 21.30
CA ASP A 287 -4.93 -3.96 21.91
C ASP A 287 -4.45 -2.97 22.98
N GLY A 288 -3.51 -3.39 23.83
CA GLY A 288 -2.86 -2.49 24.80
C GLY A 288 -2.06 -1.36 24.15
N GLN A 289 -1.31 -1.65 23.08
CA GLN A 289 -0.64 -0.63 22.27
C GLN A 289 -1.67 0.36 21.70
N ARG A 290 -2.77 -0.15 21.15
CA ARG A 290 -3.82 0.66 20.54
C ARG A 290 -4.41 1.64 21.55
N GLU A 291 -4.74 1.18 22.75
CA GLU A 291 -5.26 2.03 23.82
C GLU A 291 -4.29 3.16 24.21
N LYS A 292 -3.00 2.85 24.34
CA LYS A 292 -1.97 3.85 24.66
C LYS A 292 -1.79 4.86 23.53
N LEU A 293 -1.69 4.39 22.28
CA LEU A 293 -1.55 5.27 21.11
C LEU A 293 -2.81 6.15 20.90
N ALA A 294 -4.00 5.63 21.20
CA ALA A 294 -5.25 6.38 21.08
C ALA A 294 -5.27 7.62 21.99
N LYS A 295 -4.71 7.51 23.20
CA LYS A 295 -4.63 8.61 24.17
C LYS A 295 -3.73 9.76 23.67
N VAL A 296 -2.68 9.45 22.91
CA VAL A 296 -1.72 10.44 22.41
C VAL A 296 -2.00 10.91 20.98
N LEU A 297 -2.91 10.26 20.25
CA LEU A 297 -3.30 10.64 18.89
C LEU A 297 -3.74 12.11 18.78
N PRO A 298 -4.57 12.68 19.68
CA PRO A 298 -4.91 14.11 19.61
C PRO A 298 -3.69 15.05 19.71
N ALA A 299 -2.73 14.73 20.58
CA ALA A 299 -1.50 15.51 20.71
C ALA A 299 -0.64 15.40 19.44
N ALA A 300 -0.49 14.20 18.89
CA ALA A 300 0.22 13.97 17.63
C ALA A 300 -0.42 14.73 16.45
N MET A 301 -1.75 14.75 16.36
CA MET A 301 -2.50 15.51 15.35
C MET A 301 -2.31 17.02 15.50
N LYS A 302 -2.40 17.54 16.73
CA LYS A 302 -2.14 18.96 17.01
C LYS A 302 -0.72 19.36 16.62
N ALA A 303 0.26 18.53 16.95
CA ALA A 303 1.64 18.76 16.56
C ALA A 303 1.83 18.68 15.03
N ALA A 304 1.14 17.76 14.34
CA ALA A 304 1.24 17.62 12.88
C ALA A 304 0.79 18.87 12.11
N ALA A 305 -0.22 19.56 12.62
CA ALA A 305 -0.75 20.80 12.05
C ALA A 305 0.05 22.06 12.45
N ALA A 306 1.05 21.93 13.34
CA ALA A 306 1.84 23.07 13.79
C ALA A 306 2.85 23.50 12.70
N PRO A 307 3.12 24.80 12.52
CA PRO A 307 4.06 25.30 11.51
C PRO A 307 5.47 24.68 11.61
N GLY A 308 5.92 24.33 12.82
CA GLY A 308 7.21 23.68 13.04
C GLY A 308 7.31 22.28 12.42
N ALA A 309 6.19 21.59 12.22
CA ALA A 309 6.19 20.24 11.64
C ALA A 309 6.74 20.25 10.23
N GLN A 310 6.34 21.20 9.38
CA GLN A 310 6.81 21.30 7.99
C GLN A 310 8.34 21.47 7.91
N ALA A 311 8.91 22.27 8.82
CA ALA A 311 10.35 22.46 8.90
C ALA A 311 11.07 21.15 9.29
N PHE A 312 10.49 20.35 10.18
CA PHE A 312 11.05 19.07 10.60
C PHE A 312 10.98 17.99 9.51
N VAL A 313 9.80 17.78 8.91
CA VAL A 313 9.60 16.70 7.93
C VAL A 313 10.14 17.05 6.54
N GLY A 314 10.39 18.33 6.29
CA GLY A 314 10.92 18.86 5.05
C GLY A 314 9.86 19.03 3.95
N LYS A 315 10.27 19.70 2.86
CA LYS A 315 9.42 19.96 1.70
C LYS A 315 8.95 18.65 1.05
N GLY A 316 7.70 18.64 0.57
CA GLY A 316 7.11 17.49 -0.12
C GLY A 316 6.67 16.36 0.82
N ALA A 317 6.59 16.57 2.14
CA ALA A 317 6.11 15.57 3.08
C ALA A 317 4.58 15.59 3.30
N GLY A 318 3.83 16.36 2.49
CA GLY A 318 2.37 16.40 2.56
C GLY A 318 1.82 17.13 3.79
N TYR A 319 2.50 18.19 4.24
CA TYR A 319 2.11 18.97 5.41
C TYR A 319 0.68 19.53 5.28
N ASN A 320 -0.14 19.30 6.30
CA ASN A 320 -1.49 19.85 6.38
C ASN A 320 -1.64 20.73 7.64
N PRO A 321 -1.79 22.07 7.50
CA PRO A 321 -1.99 22.96 8.63
C PRO A 321 -3.43 22.95 9.17
N LYS A 322 -4.38 22.29 8.49
CA LYS A 322 -5.80 22.37 8.82
C LYS A 322 -6.13 21.50 10.04
N PRO A 323 -6.79 22.05 11.07
CA PRO A 323 -7.20 21.26 12.23
C PRO A 323 -8.19 20.17 11.82
N GLN A 324 -8.08 19.01 12.46
CA GLN A 324 -8.96 17.86 12.24
C GLN A 324 -9.75 17.60 13.53
N GLN A 325 -11.08 17.62 13.47
CA GLN A 325 -11.96 17.41 14.63
C GLN A 325 -12.41 15.95 14.71
N GLY A 326 -12.71 15.47 15.93
CA GLY A 326 -13.28 14.13 16.13
C GLY A 326 -12.35 12.99 15.71
N VAL A 327 -11.03 13.19 15.82
CA VAL A 327 -10.04 12.20 15.43
C VAL A 327 -10.10 10.99 16.35
N VAL A 328 -10.47 9.85 15.79
CA VAL A 328 -10.46 8.54 16.45
C VAL A 328 -9.45 7.60 15.78
N PRO A 329 -8.86 6.66 16.52
CA PRO A 329 -8.02 5.62 15.91
C PRO A 329 -8.82 4.85 14.85
N PRO A 330 -8.26 4.60 13.67
CA PRO A 330 -8.91 3.75 12.68
C PRO A 330 -8.98 2.30 13.19
N CYS A 331 -9.95 1.55 12.66
CA CYS A 331 -10.10 0.10 12.87
C CYS A 331 -10.49 -0.27 14.30
N GLU A 332 -11.77 -0.04 14.61
CA GLU A 332 -12.48 -0.68 15.72
C GLU A 332 -12.88 -2.12 15.38
#